data_AF-A0A7J5XIC0-F1
#
_entry.id   AF-A0A7J5XIC0-F1
#
_cell.length_a   1.000
_cell.length_b   1.000
_cell.length_c   1.000
_cell.angle_alpha   90.00
_cell.angle_beta   90.00
_cell.angle_gamma   90.00
#
_symmetry.space_group_name_H-M   'P 1'
#
loop_
_entity.id
_entity.type
_entity.pdbx_description
1 polymer ?
#
loop_
_entity_poly.entity_id
_entity_poly.type
_entity_poly.pdbx_seq_one_letter_code
_entity_poly.pdbx_strand_id
1 'polypeptide(L)'
;MNVSQTIETEEDLLPCLHVKLYHPQQSSKSLYGLIPLGKRSKHPAEDPLRLGRDGQACTVALLDTRVSRKQLAIQAYYTPRSRDMLFRIQNLSQSAQLSVNSSALDYLEVVDLPDKALIRFGQYEMLIIRESGEAKASFEVEFEVLTVPPSRETCTCEPSL
;
A
#
# COMPACT_ATOMS: atom_id res chain seq x y z
N MET A 1 2.98 -40.92 -9.82
CA MET A 1 3.31 -39.53 -9.46
C MET A 1 2.00 -38.79 -9.36
N ASN A 2 1.52 -38.51 -8.14
CA ASN A 2 0.30 -37.71 -7.95
C ASN A 2 0.72 -36.24 -8.00
N VAL A 3 0.40 -35.58 -9.10
CA VAL A 3 0.39 -34.12 -9.16
C VAL A 3 -0.90 -33.70 -8.44
N SER A 4 -0.79 -33.39 -7.16
CA SER A 4 -1.85 -32.66 -6.46
C SER A 4 -1.90 -31.26 -7.05
N GLN A 5 -2.70 -31.10 -8.10
CA GLN A 5 -3.17 -29.79 -8.52
C GLN A 5 -4.11 -29.31 -7.42
N THR A 6 -3.58 -28.52 -6.48
CA THR A 6 -4.42 -27.73 -5.59
C THR A 6 -5.10 -26.71 -6.49
N ILE A 7 -6.32 -27.02 -6.90
CA ILE A 7 -7.22 -26.09 -7.57
C ILE A 7 -7.40 -24.97 -6.55
N GLU A 8 -6.93 -23.75 -6.85
CA GLU A 8 -7.29 -22.56 -6.08
C GLU A 8 -8.80 -22.37 -6.24
N THR A 9 -9.58 -22.93 -5.33
CA THR A 9 -11.02 -22.72 -5.25
C THR A 9 -11.29 -21.26 -4.89
N GLU A 10 -12.35 -20.68 -5.46
CA GLU A 10 -12.88 -19.33 -5.16
C GLU A 10 -13.33 -19.12 -3.69
N GLU A 11 -12.98 -20.05 -2.78
CA GLU A 11 -13.41 -20.08 -1.37
C GLU A 11 -12.35 -19.56 -0.38
N ASP A 12 -11.08 -19.44 -0.78
CA ASP A 12 -10.04 -18.94 0.12
C ASP A 12 -10.22 -17.44 0.36
N LEU A 13 -10.30 -17.03 1.63
CA LEU A 13 -10.33 -15.61 2.00
C LEU A 13 -9.08 -14.92 1.47
N LEU A 14 -9.24 -13.91 0.62
CA LEU A 14 -8.13 -13.14 0.08
C LEU A 14 -7.54 -12.23 1.18
N PRO A 15 -6.21 -12.19 1.38
CA PRO A 15 -5.57 -11.12 2.14
C PRO A 15 -5.98 -9.78 1.55
N CYS A 16 -6.21 -8.75 2.37
CA CYS A 16 -6.62 -7.42 1.88
C CYS A 16 -5.70 -6.32 2.39
N LEU A 17 -5.28 -5.41 1.50
CA LEU A 17 -4.65 -4.15 1.84
C LEU A 17 -5.69 -3.02 1.81
N HIS A 18 -6.06 -2.55 2.99
CA HIS A 18 -6.85 -1.33 3.15
C HIS A 18 -5.93 -0.12 3.04
N VAL A 19 -6.04 0.64 1.95
CA VAL A 19 -5.21 1.81 1.67
C VAL A 19 -6.03 3.08 1.84
N LYS A 20 -5.80 3.78 2.94
CA LYS A 20 -6.50 5.02 3.29
C LYS A 20 -5.61 6.22 3.00
N LEU A 21 -6.05 7.09 2.09
CA LEU A 21 -5.27 8.22 1.58
C LEU A 21 -5.75 9.54 2.16
N TYR A 22 -4.83 10.45 2.40
CA TYR A 22 -5.13 11.83 2.76
C TYR A 22 -4.14 12.79 2.10
N HIS A 23 -4.66 13.95 1.66
CA HIS A 23 -3.85 15.08 1.26
C HIS A 23 -4.58 16.39 1.63
N PRO A 24 -3.90 17.41 2.18
CA PRO A 24 -4.56 18.63 2.68
C PRO A 24 -5.31 19.43 1.60
N GLN A 25 -4.96 19.23 0.33
CA GLN A 25 -5.59 19.89 -0.83
C GLN A 25 -6.56 18.98 -1.61
N GLN A 26 -6.94 17.82 -1.06
CA GLN A 26 -7.81 16.86 -1.76
C GLN A 26 -9.23 17.38 -2.05
N SER A 27 -9.69 18.41 -1.33
CA SER A 27 -11.00 19.04 -1.57
C SER A 27 -10.97 20.06 -2.72
N SER A 28 -9.82 20.67 -2.99
CA SER A 28 -9.65 21.69 -4.02
C SER A 28 -9.00 21.16 -5.30
N LYS A 29 -8.41 19.98 -5.25
CA LYS A 29 -7.73 19.31 -6.37
C LYS A 29 -8.27 17.90 -6.54
N SER A 30 -8.47 17.49 -7.79
CA SER A 30 -8.90 16.14 -8.16
C SER A 30 -7.79 15.08 -8.05
N LEU A 31 -6.96 15.14 -6.99
CA LEU A 31 -5.73 14.33 -6.84
C LEU A 31 -5.97 12.82 -6.98
N TYR A 32 -7.14 12.36 -6.53
CA TYR A 32 -7.54 10.94 -6.50
C TYR A 32 -8.51 10.56 -7.63
N GLY A 33 -8.68 11.40 -8.65
CA GLY A 33 -9.69 11.20 -9.70
C GLY A 33 -9.52 9.93 -10.56
N LEU A 34 -8.37 9.26 -10.48
CA LEU A 34 -8.09 8.00 -11.17
C LEU A 34 -8.10 6.76 -10.26
N ILE A 35 -8.36 6.93 -8.95
CA ILE A 35 -8.35 5.83 -7.99
C ILE A 35 -9.74 5.18 -7.94
N PRO A 36 -9.86 3.83 -8.03
CA PRO A 36 -11.13 3.13 -7.87
C PRO A 36 -11.56 3.06 -6.40
N LEU A 37 -12.10 4.16 -5.88
CA LEU A 37 -12.51 4.29 -4.47
C LEU A 37 -13.71 3.39 -4.12
N GLY A 38 -13.72 2.89 -2.88
CA GLY A 38 -14.86 2.16 -2.29
C GLY A 38 -15.14 0.81 -2.94
N LYS A 39 -14.17 0.25 -3.65
CA LYS A 39 -14.25 -1.07 -4.28
C LYS A 39 -13.01 -1.87 -3.94
N ARG A 40 -13.22 -3.14 -3.60
CA ARG A 40 -12.14 -4.12 -3.53
C ARG A 40 -11.80 -4.59 -4.93
N SER A 41 -10.51 -4.60 -5.25
CA SER A 41 -9.99 -5.14 -6.50
C SER A 41 -8.98 -6.23 -6.22
N LYS A 42 -9.14 -7.38 -6.86
CA LYS A 42 -8.17 -8.48 -6.82
C LYS A 42 -6.90 -8.09 -7.57
N HIS A 43 -5.75 -8.34 -6.97
CA HIS A 43 -4.42 -8.04 -7.47
C HIS A 43 -3.52 -9.29 -7.40
N PRO A 44 -2.81 -9.67 -8.48
CA PRO A 44 -1.89 -10.80 -8.46
C PRO A 44 -0.74 -10.59 -7.48
N ALA A 45 -0.42 -11.59 -6.66
CA ALA A 45 0.63 -11.47 -5.65
C ALA A 45 2.04 -11.33 -6.26
N GLU A 46 2.26 -11.84 -7.47
CA GLU A 46 3.53 -11.73 -8.19
C GLU A 46 3.82 -10.30 -8.68
N ASP A 47 2.78 -9.50 -8.88
CA ASP A 47 2.89 -8.15 -9.40
C ASP A 47 2.97 -7.13 -8.25
N PRO A 48 3.93 -6.19 -8.27
CA PRO A 48 3.93 -5.11 -7.29
C PRO A 48 2.75 -4.15 -7.51
N LEU A 49 2.09 -3.78 -6.42
CA LEU A 49 1.16 -2.66 -6.39
C LEU A 49 1.98 -1.36 -6.46
N ARG A 50 1.95 -0.67 -7.60
CA ARG A 50 2.73 0.56 -7.81
C ARG A 50 1.84 1.80 -7.72
N LEU A 51 2.33 2.81 -7.00
CA LEU A 51 1.69 4.11 -6.90
C LEU A 51 2.66 5.21 -7.39
N GLY A 52 2.14 6.16 -8.16
CA GLY A 52 2.89 7.28 -8.74
C GLY A 52 1.98 8.15 -9.59
N ARG A 53 2.52 9.06 -10.40
CA ARG A 53 1.71 9.87 -11.33
C ARG A 53 1.62 9.31 -12.75
N ASP A 54 2.41 8.29 -13.09
CA ASP A 54 2.44 7.69 -14.42
C ASP A 54 1.48 6.51 -14.50
N GLY A 55 0.31 6.73 -15.11
CA GLY A 55 -0.73 5.70 -15.25
C GLY A 55 -0.40 4.55 -16.21
N GLN A 56 0.70 4.63 -16.96
CA GLN A 56 1.18 3.49 -17.75
C GLN A 56 2.15 2.61 -16.94
N ALA A 57 2.83 3.18 -15.95
CA ALA A 57 3.83 2.48 -15.15
C ALA A 57 3.34 2.08 -13.76
N CYS A 58 2.20 2.61 -13.30
CA CYS A 58 1.65 2.39 -11.97
C CYS A 58 0.28 1.73 -12.02
N THR A 59 0.03 0.81 -11.08
CA THR A 59 -1.30 0.22 -10.86
C THR A 59 -2.30 1.30 -10.43
N VAL A 60 -1.83 2.30 -9.67
CA VAL A 60 -2.63 3.43 -9.21
C VAL A 60 -1.91 4.73 -9.52
N ALA A 61 -2.61 5.64 -10.20
CA ALA A 61 -2.09 6.93 -10.58
C ALA A 61 -2.69 8.07 -9.75
N LEU A 62 -1.84 8.97 -9.26
CA LEU A 62 -2.22 10.24 -8.64
C LEU A 62 -2.18 11.37 -9.68
N LEU A 63 -3.21 12.20 -9.71
CA LEU A 63 -3.30 13.41 -10.53
C LEU A 63 -2.53 14.57 -9.86
N ASP A 64 -1.24 14.39 -9.65
CA ASP A 64 -0.36 15.38 -9.02
C ASP A 64 1.03 15.39 -9.67
N THR A 65 1.38 16.52 -10.29
CA THR A 65 2.67 16.69 -10.97
C THR A 65 3.86 16.70 -10.02
N ARG A 66 3.63 16.92 -8.71
CA ARG A 66 4.67 16.91 -7.67
C ARG A 66 5.07 15.48 -7.26
N VAL A 67 4.23 14.49 -7.58
CA VAL A 67 4.52 13.08 -7.29
C VAL A 67 5.46 12.52 -8.36
N SER A 68 6.36 11.61 -7.97
CA SER A 68 7.25 10.95 -8.93
C SER A 68 6.46 10.08 -9.91
N ARG A 69 7.01 9.86 -11.12
CA ARG A 69 6.39 8.95 -12.11
C ARG A 69 6.06 7.59 -11.48
N LYS A 70 7.01 7.06 -10.72
CA LYS A 70 6.84 5.94 -9.79
C LYS A 70 7.26 6.44 -8.41
N GLN A 71 6.34 6.45 -7.44
CA GLN A 71 6.62 6.96 -6.10
C GLN A 71 7.02 5.82 -5.16
N LEU A 72 6.23 4.75 -5.14
CA LEU A 72 6.46 3.60 -4.29
C LEU A 72 5.93 2.33 -4.94
N ALA A 73 6.41 1.18 -4.45
CA ALA A 73 5.88 -0.13 -4.77
C ALA A 73 5.67 -0.94 -3.50
N ILE A 74 4.57 -1.69 -3.44
CA ILE A 74 4.28 -2.67 -2.40
C ILE A 74 4.35 -4.04 -3.05
N GLN A 75 5.12 -4.95 -2.46
CA GLN A 75 5.37 -6.29 -2.99
C GLN A 75 4.96 -7.32 -1.96
N ALA A 76 4.10 -8.25 -2.38
CA ALA A 76 3.76 -9.42 -1.57
C ALA A 76 4.93 -10.41 -1.53
N TYR A 77 5.09 -11.12 -0.42
CA TYR A 77 6.02 -12.21 -0.29
C TYR A 77 5.59 -13.20 0.82
N TYR A 78 6.22 -14.37 0.82
CA TYR A 78 6.08 -15.39 1.86
C TYR A 78 7.41 -15.66 2.53
N THR A 79 7.36 -16.09 3.79
CA THR A 79 8.52 -16.66 4.47
C THR A 79 8.23 -18.11 4.84
N PRO A 80 9.25 -18.98 4.96
CA PRO A 80 9.05 -20.34 5.42
C PRO A 80 8.43 -20.45 6.84
N ARG A 81 8.42 -19.36 7.61
CA ARG A 81 7.95 -19.32 9.00
C ARG A 81 6.52 -18.80 9.15
N SER A 82 5.95 -18.18 8.11
CA SER A 82 4.61 -17.60 8.15
C SER A 82 3.73 -18.23 7.08
N ARG A 83 2.46 -18.45 7.42
CA ARG A 83 1.45 -18.86 6.44
C ARG A 83 0.78 -17.66 5.76
N ASP A 84 0.94 -16.48 6.34
CA ASP A 84 0.31 -15.26 5.84
C ASP A 84 1.11 -14.65 4.69
N MET A 85 0.39 -14.01 3.78
CA MET A 85 1.00 -13.11 2.80
C MET A 85 1.52 -11.87 3.54
N LEU A 86 2.82 -11.64 3.45
CA LEU A 86 3.50 -10.47 3.98
C LEU A 86 3.76 -9.47 2.87
N PHE A 87 4.03 -8.22 3.23
CA PHE A 87 4.28 -7.16 2.27
C PHE A 87 5.53 -6.39 2.65
N ARG A 88 6.26 -5.92 1.63
CA ARG A 88 7.34 -4.95 1.78
C ARG A 88 7.05 -3.75 0.92
N ILE A 89 7.50 -2.58 1.35
CA ILE A 89 7.35 -1.32 0.64
C ILE A 89 8.72 -0.79 0.23
N GLN A 90 8.83 -0.35 -1.02
CA GLN A 90 10.03 0.22 -1.60
C GLN A 90 9.79 1.64 -2.08
N ASN A 91 10.72 2.55 -1.78
CA ASN A 91 10.72 3.89 -2.38
C ASN A 91 11.25 3.82 -3.82
N LEU A 92 10.48 4.33 -4.78
CA LEU A 92 10.87 4.40 -6.19
C LEU A 92 11.19 5.83 -6.65
N SER A 93 11.01 6.81 -5.76
CA SER A 93 11.33 8.21 -6.03
C SER A 93 12.82 8.50 -5.82
N GLN A 94 13.43 9.16 -6.80
CA GLN A 94 14.78 9.74 -6.66
C GLN A 94 14.75 11.14 -6.06
N SER A 95 13.58 11.79 -6.02
CA SER A 95 13.44 13.21 -5.67
C SER A 95 12.78 13.44 -4.30
N ALA A 96 12.11 12.44 -3.75
CA ALA A 96 11.42 12.55 -2.47
C ALA A 96 11.68 11.30 -1.63
N GLN A 97 11.99 11.54 -0.36
CA GLN A 97 12.08 10.49 0.64
C GLN A 97 10.68 9.94 0.95
N LEU A 98 10.60 8.64 1.20
CA LEU A 98 9.41 7.95 1.69
C LEU A 98 9.62 7.63 3.16
N SER A 99 8.67 7.95 4.02
CA SER A 99 8.68 7.48 5.41
C SER A 99 7.65 6.38 5.60
N VAL A 100 8.00 5.37 6.39
CA VAL A 100 7.13 4.27 6.82
C VAL A 100 7.26 4.19 8.33
N ASN A 101 6.23 4.63 9.04
CA ASN A 101 6.28 4.90 10.48
C ASN A 101 7.45 5.85 10.81
N SER A 102 8.42 5.38 11.60
CA SER A 102 9.64 6.11 11.98
C SER A 102 10.81 5.90 11.02
N SER A 103 10.70 4.99 10.05
CA SER A 103 11.78 4.65 9.12
C SER A 103 11.71 5.54 7.88
N ALA A 104 12.80 6.23 7.60
CA ALA A 104 13.00 6.96 6.35
C ALA A 104 13.63 6.03 5.30
N LEU A 105 13.14 6.09 4.05
CA LEU A 105 13.60 5.30 2.92
C LEU A 105 13.99 6.25 1.78
N ASP A 106 15.26 6.21 1.41
CA ASP A 106 15.80 6.86 0.21
C ASP A 106 15.55 5.99 -1.04
N TYR A 107 16.07 6.42 -2.19
CA TYR A 107 15.80 5.77 -3.46
C TYR A 107 16.19 4.27 -3.45
N LEU A 108 15.24 3.41 -3.84
CA LEU A 108 15.33 1.94 -3.88
C LEU A 108 15.43 1.24 -2.52
N GLU A 109 15.46 1.97 -1.41
CA GLU A 109 15.40 1.36 -0.08
C GLU A 109 14.04 0.72 0.17
N VAL A 110 14.06 -0.37 0.94
CA VAL A 110 12.91 -1.25 1.18
C VAL A 110 12.81 -1.58 2.66
N VAL A 111 11.58 -1.69 3.16
CA VAL A 111 11.30 -2.18 4.51
C VAL A 111 10.09 -3.10 4.48
N ASP A 112 10.05 -4.04 5.42
CA ASP A 112 8.85 -4.84 5.67
C ASP A 112 7.71 -3.95 6.17
N LEU A 113 6.52 -4.19 5.63
CA LEU A 113 5.32 -3.47 6.00
C LEU A 113 4.64 -4.21 7.18
N PRO A 114 4.51 -3.59 8.36
CA PRO A 114 3.76 -4.18 9.46
C PRO A 114 2.25 -4.18 9.17
N ASP A 115 1.46 -4.83 10.03
CA ASP A 115 -0.01 -4.93 9.88
C ASP A 115 -0.72 -3.57 9.81
N LYS A 116 -0.14 -2.54 10.44
CA LYS A 116 -0.60 -1.17 10.35
C LYS A 116 0.61 -0.25 10.16
N ALA A 117 0.63 0.48 9.06
CA ALA A 117 1.73 1.37 8.71
C ALA A 117 1.23 2.74 8.26
N LEU A 118 1.82 3.80 8.82
CA LEU A 118 1.63 5.17 8.35
C LEU A 118 2.77 5.54 7.42
N ILE A 119 2.44 5.79 6.16
CA ILE A 119 3.38 6.13 5.09
C ILE A 119 3.23 7.60 4.75
N ARG A 120 4.35 8.31 4.56
CA ARG A 120 4.34 9.71 4.08
C ARG A 120 5.36 9.98 3.00
N PHE A 121 4.96 10.79 2.03
CA PHE A 121 5.83 11.39 1.03
C PHE A 121 5.25 12.75 0.60
N GLY A 122 6.07 13.80 0.55
CA GLY A 122 5.59 15.16 0.32
C GLY A 122 4.51 15.56 1.33
N GLN A 123 3.31 15.90 0.85
CA GLN A 123 2.15 16.24 1.69
C GLN A 123 1.11 15.10 1.80
N TYR A 124 1.41 13.93 1.24
CA TYR A 124 0.54 12.77 1.32
C TYR A 124 0.75 12.05 2.64
N GLU A 125 -0.36 11.68 3.28
CA GLU A 125 -0.38 10.64 4.30
C GLU A 125 -1.17 9.45 3.76
N MET A 126 -0.66 8.25 4.01
CA MET A 126 -1.30 7.00 3.62
C MET A 126 -1.23 6.03 4.78
N LEU A 127 -2.38 5.56 5.24
CA LEU A 127 -2.47 4.50 6.24
C LEU A 127 -2.78 3.19 5.53
N ILE A 128 -1.89 2.21 5.67
CA ILE A 128 -2.13 0.85 5.18
C ILE A 128 -2.42 -0.06 6.36
N ILE A 129 -3.51 -0.81 6.25
CA ILE A 129 -3.89 -1.85 7.20
C ILE A 129 -3.98 -3.17 6.44
N ARG A 130 -3.26 -4.18 6.92
CA ARG A 130 -3.27 -5.54 6.39
C ARG A 130 -4.35 -6.36 7.09
N GLU A 131 -5.26 -6.91 6.32
CA GLU A 131 -6.18 -7.97 6.73
C GLU A 131 -5.62 -9.31 6.22
N SER A 132 -5.51 -10.30 7.11
CA SER A 132 -4.94 -11.61 6.75
C SER A 132 -5.93 -12.43 5.95
N GLY A 133 -5.40 -13.33 5.12
CA GLY A 133 -6.18 -14.28 4.33
C GLY A 133 -5.37 -15.51 3.96
N GLU A 134 -6.03 -16.50 3.37
CA GLU A 134 -5.49 -17.84 3.13
C GLU A 134 -4.92 -17.98 1.72
N ALA A 135 -5.50 -17.26 0.75
CA ALA A 135 -5.14 -17.33 -0.66
C ALA A 135 -3.67 -17.02 -0.92
N LYS A 136 -3.07 -17.73 -1.89
CA LYS A 136 -1.63 -17.64 -2.17
C LYS A 136 -1.26 -16.79 -3.38
N ALA A 137 -1.99 -16.91 -4.48
CA ALA A 137 -1.64 -16.22 -5.73
C ALA A 137 -2.16 -14.78 -5.84
N SER A 138 -3.00 -14.30 -4.93
CA SER A 138 -3.60 -12.97 -5.04
C SER A 138 -4.04 -12.38 -3.70
N PHE A 139 -4.20 -11.07 -3.68
CA PHE A 139 -4.73 -10.30 -2.57
C PHE A 139 -5.73 -9.26 -3.08
N GLU A 140 -6.54 -8.69 -2.20
CA GLU A 140 -7.42 -7.56 -2.48
C GLU A 140 -6.76 -6.25 -2.09
N VAL A 141 -7.13 -5.19 -2.79
CA VAL A 141 -6.80 -3.82 -2.42
C VAL A 141 -8.08 -3.00 -2.37
N GLU A 142 -8.25 -2.23 -1.30
CA GLU A 142 -9.37 -1.31 -1.11
C GLU A 142 -8.84 0.10 -0.88
N PHE A 143 -9.34 1.07 -1.64
CA PHE A 143 -8.93 2.46 -1.50
C PHE A 143 -10.04 3.31 -0.87
N GLU A 144 -9.64 4.09 0.13
CA GLU A 144 -10.47 5.08 0.82
C GLU A 144 -9.74 6.43 0.86
N VAL A 145 -10.49 7.53 0.83
CA VAL A 145 -9.96 8.87 1.08
C VAL A 145 -10.50 9.38 2.40
N LEU A 146 -9.60 9.68 3.33
CA LEU A 146 -9.94 10.22 4.65
C LEU A 146 -10.14 11.73 4.58
N THR A 147 -11.08 12.26 5.36
CA THR A 147 -11.31 13.70 5.46
C THR A 147 -10.33 14.41 6.40
N VAL A 148 -9.64 13.64 7.26
CA VAL A 148 -8.64 14.11 8.22
C VAL A 148 -7.33 13.34 8.06
N PRO A 149 -6.18 13.92 8.44
CA PRO A 149 -4.91 13.20 8.38
C PRO A 149 -4.92 11.98 9.31
N PRO A 150 -4.54 10.77 8.84
CA PRO A 150 -4.50 9.56 9.67
C PRO A 150 -3.54 9.69 10.87
N SER A 151 -2.54 10.55 10.77
CA SER A 151 -1.61 10.84 11.88
C SER A 151 -2.27 11.42 13.13
N ARG A 152 -3.45 12.04 13.00
CA ARG A 152 -4.20 12.57 14.14
C ARG A 152 -4.78 11.47 15.01
N GLU A 153 -5.05 10.30 14.44
CA GLU A 153 -5.58 9.14 15.16
C GLU A 153 -4.49 8.35 15.90
N THR A 154 -3.22 8.48 15.47
CA THR A 154 -2.07 7.81 16.10
C THR A 154 -1.42 8.62 17.23
N CYS A 155 -1.95 9.77 17.62
CA CYS A 155 -1.53 10.50 18.83
C CYS A 155 -2.13 9.87 20.10
N THR A 156 -1.78 8.61 20.38
CA THR A 156 -1.97 8.02 21.72
C THR A 156 -0.60 7.68 22.31
N CYS A 157 -0.16 8.56 23.22
CA CYS A 157 0.82 8.35 24.28
C CYS A 157 2.26 7.98 23.87
N GLU A 158 3.09 8.99 23.60
CA GLU A 158 4.51 8.91 24.01
C GLU A 158 4.56 9.15 25.53
N PRO A 159 5.00 8.20 26.37
CA PRO A 159 5.29 8.51 27.75
C PRO A 159 6.52 9.40 27.78
N SER A 160 6.35 10.62 28.28
CA SER A 160 7.46 11.48 28.67
C SER A 160 8.25 10.74 29.75
N LEU A 161 9.52 10.39 29.47
CA LEU A 161 10.50 10.10 30.50
C LEU A 161 11.11 11.41 31.01
#